data_AF-A0A7R9FIP9-F1
#
_entry.id   AF-A0A7R9FIP9-F1
#
_cell.length_a   1.000
_cell.length_b   1.000
_cell.length_c   1.000
_cell.angle_alpha   90.00
_cell.angle_beta   90.00
_cell.angle_gamma   90.00
#
_symmetry.space_group_name_H-M   'P 1'
#
loop_
_entity.id
_entity.type
_entity.pdbx_description
1 polymer ?
#
loop_
_entity_poly.entity_id
_entity_poly.type
_entity_poly.pdbx_seq_one_letter_code
_entity_poly.pdbx_strand_id
1 'polypeptide(L)'
;MRTSVSLLCATLLLAAIISTASGRPKKCQPGETHMEDCNTCKCNNDGTSFACTRRGCPPKPEGGKNLERHTRATTKQVCVPDSSFLDEQKCNTCKCNKEGTAAACTLKLCL
;
A
#
# COMPACT_ATOMS: atom_id res chain seq x y z
N MET A 1 -73.02 20.13 -36.96
CA MET A 1 -73.16 18.67 -36.99
C MET A 1 -71.78 18.04 -37.05
N ARG A 2 -71.42 17.24 -36.04
CA ARG A 2 -70.52 16.06 -36.09
C ARG A 2 -69.17 16.26 -36.83
N THR A 3 -68.01 16.26 -36.18
CA THR A 3 -67.49 15.12 -35.42
C THR A 3 -66.29 15.57 -34.57
N SER A 4 -66.36 15.26 -33.28
CA SER A 4 -65.23 15.29 -32.36
C SER A 4 -64.43 14.00 -32.58
N VAL A 5 -63.21 14.09 -33.10
CA VAL A 5 -62.22 13.01 -32.97
C VAL A 5 -60.93 13.66 -32.48
N SER A 6 -60.75 13.51 -31.16
CA SER A 6 -59.57 13.76 -30.34
C SER A 6 -58.28 14.13 -31.07
N LEU A 7 -57.88 15.40 -30.93
CA LEU A 7 -56.53 15.90 -31.18
C LEU A 7 -55.55 15.42 -30.08
N LEU A 8 -55.59 14.13 -29.75
CA LEU A 8 -54.73 13.47 -28.75
C LEU A 8 -54.00 12.25 -29.34
N CYS A 9 -53.99 12.07 -30.67
CA CYS A 9 -53.49 10.86 -31.33
C CYS A 9 -52.32 11.08 -32.31
N ALA A 10 -51.50 12.10 -32.10
CA ALA A 10 -50.24 12.26 -32.82
C ALA A 10 -49.26 12.99 -31.90
N THR A 11 -48.52 12.34 -31.01
CA THR A 11 -47.32 11.59 -31.38
C THR A 11 -46.72 11.00 -30.09
N LEU A 12 -47.44 10.08 -29.44
CA LEU A 12 -46.91 9.20 -28.38
C LEU A 12 -45.95 8.14 -28.97
N LEU A 13 -44.98 8.54 -29.78
CA LEU A 13 -43.94 7.67 -30.35
C LEU A 13 -42.53 8.24 -30.18
N LEU A 14 -42.34 9.08 -29.17
CA LEU A 14 -41.07 9.11 -28.43
C LEU A 14 -41.34 8.42 -27.09
N ALA A 15 -41.80 7.17 -27.14
CA ALA A 15 -41.41 6.23 -26.10
C ALA A 15 -39.89 6.13 -26.22
N ALA A 16 -39.19 7.08 -25.59
CA ALA A 16 -37.79 6.95 -25.27
C ALA A 16 -37.72 5.58 -24.61
N ILE A 17 -37.09 4.66 -25.31
CA ILE A 17 -36.77 3.33 -24.80
C ILE A 17 -35.74 3.66 -23.73
N ILE A 18 -36.22 4.06 -22.54
CA ILE A 18 -35.39 4.23 -21.36
C ILE A 18 -35.03 2.80 -21.06
N SER A 19 -33.94 2.34 -21.68
CA SER A 19 -33.20 1.16 -21.28
C SER A 19 -32.77 1.44 -19.85
N THR A 20 -33.66 1.18 -18.90
CA THR A 20 -33.31 1.05 -17.51
C THR A 20 -32.50 -0.23 -17.46
N ALA A 21 -31.23 -0.11 -17.82
CA ALA A 21 -30.24 -1.11 -17.49
C ALA A 21 -30.30 -1.21 -15.96
N SER A 22 -31.11 -2.15 -15.48
CA SER A 22 -31.30 -2.52 -14.08
C SER A 22 -30.04 -3.22 -13.56
N GLY A 23 -28.88 -2.74 -13.99
CA GLY A 23 -27.59 -3.20 -13.55
C GLY A 23 -27.30 -2.53 -12.23
N ARG A 24 -27.30 -3.32 -11.15
CA ARG A 24 -26.63 -2.89 -9.92
C ARG A 24 -25.21 -2.41 -10.28
N PRO A 25 -24.72 -1.31 -9.68
CA PRO A 25 -23.38 -0.82 -9.95
C PRO A 25 -22.36 -1.94 -9.69
N LYS A 26 -21.52 -2.19 -10.70
CA LYS A 26 -20.49 -3.23 -10.65
C LYS A 26 -19.35 -2.75 -9.76
N LYS A 27 -18.92 -3.59 -8.81
CA LYS A 27 -17.78 -3.35 -7.91
C LYS A 27 -16.49 -3.99 -8.41
N CYS A 28 -16.60 -5.05 -9.22
CA CYS A 28 -15.49 -5.79 -9.80
C CYS A 28 -15.93 -6.44 -11.13
N GLN A 29 -14.97 -6.86 -11.96
CA GLN A 29 -15.29 -7.56 -13.22
C GLN A 29 -15.76 -8.99 -12.91
N PRO A 30 -16.92 -9.45 -13.44
CA PRO A 30 -17.41 -10.80 -13.21
C PRO A 30 -16.38 -11.90 -13.47
N GLY A 31 -16.20 -12.79 -12.49
CA GLY A 31 -15.27 -13.91 -12.56
C GLY A 31 -13.79 -13.55 -12.40
N GLU A 32 -13.44 -12.26 -12.34
CA GLU A 32 -12.07 -11.81 -12.10
C GLU A 32 -11.56 -12.29 -10.74
N THR A 33 -10.26 -12.56 -10.70
CA THR A 33 -9.51 -12.78 -9.47
C THR A 33 -8.47 -11.69 -9.32
N HIS A 34 -8.44 -11.04 -8.15
CA HIS A 34 -7.45 -10.02 -7.79
C HIS A 34 -6.90 -10.29 -6.38
N MET A 35 -5.92 -9.50 -5.94
CA MET A 35 -5.42 -9.54 -4.58
C MET A 35 -5.81 -8.28 -3.81
N GLU A 36 -6.42 -8.47 -2.64
CA GLU A 36 -6.49 -7.45 -1.59
C GLU A 36 -5.48 -7.82 -0.50
N ASP A 37 -4.46 -6.98 -0.35
CA ASP A 37 -3.29 -7.25 0.50
C ASP A 37 -2.59 -8.55 0.09
N CYS A 38 -2.57 -9.54 0.98
CA CYS A 38 -2.03 -10.87 0.71
C CYS A 38 -3.13 -11.91 0.39
N ASN A 39 -4.39 -11.49 0.37
CA ASN A 39 -5.52 -12.38 0.19
C ASN A 39 -5.98 -12.39 -1.26
N THR A 40 -6.26 -13.58 -1.77
CA THR A 40 -6.82 -13.76 -3.11
C THR A 40 -8.33 -13.62 -3.06
N CYS A 41 -8.87 -12.76 -3.90
CA CYS A 41 -10.28 -12.39 -3.95
C CYS A 41 -10.89 -12.76 -5.31
N LYS A 42 -12.09 -13.35 -5.29
CA LYS A 42 -12.83 -13.72 -6.51
C LYS A 42 -14.14 -12.95 -6.59
N CYS A 43 -14.37 -12.30 -7.73
CA CYS A 43 -15.60 -11.58 -8.03
C CYS A 43 -16.75 -12.54 -8.39
N ASN A 44 -17.96 -12.25 -7.92
CA ASN A 44 -19.15 -13.02 -8.28
C ASN A 44 -19.57 -12.78 -9.75
N ASN A 45 -20.40 -13.67 -10.31
CA ASN A 45 -20.84 -13.58 -11.71
C ASN A 45 -21.63 -12.30 -12.02
N ASP A 46 -22.24 -11.70 -11.00
CA ASP A 46 -23.00 -10.46 -11.15
C ASP A 46 -22.13 -9.21 -11.00
N GLY A 47 -20.83 -9.34 -10.68
CA GLY A 47 -19.92 -8.22 -10.48
C GLY A 47 -20.27 -7.29 -9.32
N THR A 48 -21.13 -7.72 -8.40
CA THR A 48 -21.68 -6.88 -7.32
C THR A 48 -20.95 -7.07 -5.99
N SER A 49 -20.22 -8.17 -5.83
CA SER A 49 -19.42 -8.47 -4.65
C SER A 49 -18.26 -9.41 -4.98
N PHE A 50 -17.30 -9.51 -4.08
CA PHE A 50 -16.20 -10.47 -4.13
C PHE A 50 -16.00 -11.11 -2.76
N ALA A 51 -15.35 -12.27 -2.73
CA ALA A 51 -14.97 -12.96 -1.51
C ALA A 51 -13.47 -13.26 -1.55
N CYS A 52 -12.79 -13.00 -0.42
CA CYS A 52 -11.36 -13.18 -0.27
C CYS A 52 -11.03 -14.35 0.65
N THR A 53 -9.84 -14.93 0.48
CA THR A 53 -9.22 -15.75 1.52
C THR A 53 -9.05 -14.93 2.82
N ARG A 54 -8.90 -15.60 3.96
CA ARG A 54 -8.72 -14.95 5.27
C ARG A 54 -7.37 -15.30 5.90
N ARG A 55 -6.29 -15.07 5.16
CA ARG A 55 -4.92 -15.22 5.65
C ARG A 55 -4.52 -13.96 6.41
N GLY A 56 -3.77 -14.12 7.50
CA GLY A 56 -3.14 -13.01 8.18
C GLY A 56 -2.08 -12.38 7.26
N CYS A 57 -2.26 -11.11 6.92
CA CYS A 57 -1.32 -10.41 6.06
C CYS A 57 -0.21 -9.75 6.87
N PRO A 58 1.03 -9.71 6.35
CA PRO A 58 2.11 -8.98 6.98
C PRO A 58 1.73 -7.50 7.11
N PRO A 59 2.25 -6.80 8.14
CA PRO A 59 1.97 -5.39 8.32
C PRO A 59 2.45 -4.61 7.09
N LYS A 60 1.54 -3.81 6.50
CA LYS A 60 1.92 -2.86 5.46
C LYS A 60 2.94 -1.88 6.05
N PRO A 61 4.03 -1.55 5.35
CA PRO A 61 4.86 -0.43 5.76
C PRO A 61 4.00 0.83 5.62
N GLU A 62 3.45 1.31 6.72
CA GLU A 62 2.80 2.61 6.75
C GLU A 62 3.81 3.65 6.29
N GLY A 63 3.47 4.43 5.26
CA GLY A 63 4.35 5.47 4.76
C GLY A 63 4.85 6.38 5.89
N GLY A 64 6.17 6.56 5.93
CA GLY A 64 6.76 7.82 6.38
C GLY A 64 6.72 8.14 7.87
N LYS A 65 6.68 7.15 8.76
CA LYS A 65 7.15 7.35 10.14
C LYS A 65 8.33 6.40 10.31
N ASN A 66 9.48 6.95 10.66
CA ASN A 66 10.68 6.23 11.10
C ASN A 66 10.30 5.38 12.33
N LEU A 67 9.55 4.31 12.11
CA LEU A 67 9.43 3.21 13.04
C LEU A 67 10.60 2.32 12.67
N GLU A 68 11.69 2.48 13.43
CA GLU A 68 12.82 1.56 13.46
C GLU A 68 12.28 0.16 13.76
N ARG A 69 11.88 -0.51 12.68
CA ARG A 69 11.46 -1.88 12.64
C ARG A 69 12.71 -2.69 12.99
N HIS A 70 12.77 -3.15 14.24
CA HIS A 70 13.66 -4.21 14.70
C HIS A 70 13.34 -5.53 13.98
N THR A 71 13.54 -5.58 12.68
CA THR A 71 13.58 -6.82 11.91
C THR A 71 14.78 -6.73 10.98
N ARG A 72 15.84 -7.40 11.44
CA ARG A 72 17.21 -7.42 10.91
C ARG A 72 17.94 -6.09 11.08
N ALA A 73 18.86 -6.07 12.04
CA ALA A 73 19.79 -4.99 12.29
C ALA A 73 20.44 -4.50 10.97
N THR A 74 19.91 -3.44 10.39
CA THR A 74 20.77 -2.50 9.67
C THR A 74 21.56 -1.84 10.78
N THR A 75 22.67 -2.45 11.18
CA THR A 75 23.50 -1.88 12.21
C THR A 75 23.90 -0.50 11.72
N LYS A 76 23.39 0.54 12.39
CA LYS A 76 23.71 1.93 12.07
C LYS A 76 25.23 2.02 12.06
N GLN A 77 25.81 2.34 10.91
CA GLN A 77 27.26 2.43 10.78
C GLN A 77 27.75 3.55 11.72
N VAL A 78 28.51 3.16 12.74
CA VAL A 78 29.03 4.04 13.80
C VAL A 78 30.36 4.65 13.38
N CYS A 79 31.17 3.89 12.63
CA CYS A 79 32.47 4.33 12.12
C CYS A 79 32.73 3.73 10.73
N VAL A 80 33.70 4.28 9.99
CA VAL A 80 34.10 3.74 8.69
C VAL A 80 34.77 2.38 8.90
N PRO A 81 34.31 1.27 8.28
CA PRO A 81 34.93 -0.04 8.42
C PRO A 81 36.45 -0.02 8.25
N ASP A 82 37.13 -0.76 9.13
CA ASP A 82 38.59 -0.87 9.17
C ASP A 82 39.35 0.47 9.29
N SER A 83 38.67 1.59 9.58
CA SER A 83 39.33 2.87 9.82
C SER A 83 40.01 2.94 11.19
N SER A 84 41.06 3.76 11.28
CA SER A 84 41.67 4.18 12.53
C SER A 84 41.46 5.69 12.70
N PHE A 85 41.07 6.11 13.88
CA PHE A 85 40.75 7.51 14.18
C PHE A 85 41.11 7.87 15.63
N LEU A 86 41.04 9.15 15.98
CA LEU A 86 41.18 9.59 17.37
C LEU A 86 39.81 9.80 18.01
N ASP A 87 39.71 9.60 19.32
CA ASP A 87 38.52 9.97 20.10
C ASP A 87 38.23 11.48 20.03
N GLU A 88 37.10 11.91 20.59
CA GLU A 88 36.65 13.31 20.55
C GLU A 88 37.67 14.28 21.17
N GLN A 89 38.39 13.81 22.19
CA GLN A 89 39.46 14.56 22.87
C GLN A 89 40.80 14.51 22.12
N LYS A 90 40.85 13.87 20.95
CA LYS A 90 42.05 13.69 20.12
C LYS A 90 43.24 13.04 20.84
N CYS A 91 42.94 12.15 21.78
CA CYS A 91 43.88 11.61 22.76
C CYS A 91 44.04 10.09 22.60
N ASN A 92 42.92 9.36 22.56
CA ASN A 92 42.94 7.92 22.35
C ASN A 92 42.86 7.54 20.89
N THR A 93 43.61 6.52 20.50
CA THR A 93 43.52 5.95 19.15
C THR A 93 42.51 4.82 19.15
N CYS A 94 41.57 4.87 18.21
CA CYS A 94 40.48 3.92 18.03
C CYS A 94 40.63 3.16 16.72
N LYS A 95 40.21 1.89 16.71
CA LYS A 95 40.10 1.04 15.52
C LYS A 95 38.66 0.57 15.34
N CYS A 96 38.07 0.85 14.18
CA CYS A 96 36.74 0.39 13.81
C CYS A 96 36.78 -1.08 13.37
N ASN A 97 35.74 -1.85 13.71
CA ASN A 97 35.58 -3.21 13.21
C ASN A 97 35.17 -3.25 11.72
N LYS A 98 35.23 -4.45 11.13
CA LYS A 98 34.91 -4.68 9.71
C LYS A 98 33.45 -4.39 9.36
N GLU A 99 32.57 -4.54 10.35
CA GLU A 99 31.15 -4.30 10.18
C GLU A 99 30.80 -2.80 10.27
N GLY A 100 31.72 -1.95 10.75
CA GLY A 100 31.47 -0.52 10.93
C GLY A 100 30.56 -0.19 12.11
N THR A 101 30.42 -1.11 13.07
CA THR A 101 29.38 -1.08 14.11
C THR A 101 29.92 -0.79 15.51
N ALA A 102 31.23 -0.94 15.72
CA ALA A 102 31.89 -0.70 16.99
C ALA A 102 33.35 -0.32 16.76
N ALA A 103 33.94 0.39 17.73
CA ALA A 103 35.37 0.68 17.76
C ALA A 103 35.96 0.36 19.13
N ALA A 104 37.20 -0.11 19.14
CA ALA A 104 38.00 -0.29 20.34
C ALA A 104 39.07 0.80 20.39
N CYS A 105 39.21 1.47 21.54
CA CYS A 105 40.14 2.59 21.74
C CYS A 105 41.19 2.27 22.80
N THR A 106 42.34 2.94 22.72
CA THR A 106 43.30 2.98 23.83
C THR A 106 42.69 3.65 25.07
N LEU A 107 43.31 3.46 26.23
CA LEU A 107 42.85 4.04 27.51
C LEU A 107 43.93 4.94 28.12
N LYS A 108 44.32 5.98 27.39
CA LYS A 108 45.17 7.07 27.89
C LYS A 108 44.31 8.04 28.71
N LEU A 109 44.88 8.57 29.78
CA LEU A 109 44.27 9.67 30.52
C LEU A 109 44.39 10.96 29.68
N CYS A 110 43.26 11.57 29.36
CA CYS A 110 43.16 12.79 28.58
C CYS A 110 42.91 13.98 29.51
N LEU A 111 43.50 15.15 29.20
CA LEU A 111 43.51 16.37 30.03
C LEU A 111 42.76 17.51 29.34
#